data_AF-A0A7Z8YNB9-F1
#
_entry.id   AF-A0A7Z8YNB9-F1
#
_cell.length_a   1.000
_cell.length_b   1.000
_cell.length_c   1.000
_cell.angle_alpha   90.00
_cell.angle_beta   90.00
_cell.angle_gamma   90.00
#
_symmetry.space_group_name_H-M   'P 1'
#
loop_
_entity.id
_entity.type
_entity.pdbx_description
1 polymer ?
#
loop_
_entity_poly.entity_id
_entity_poly.type
_entity_poly.pdbx_seq_one_letter_code
_entity_poly.pdbx_strand_id
1 'polypeptide(L)'
;MVRKIFLLFVIFITTNCIGTYSFKTDRNNEVLVNDFRDYSFQIRPSIEDLKKIDTTAYYIQIFPENYINEDLLKNPQIFIFHNDGFYKRESLKYFGNRDKYRNKNSIYYGGKYKIIGDEVFLESFGKYPGAKKWYKNITKGKILGDSLYFDEYTIFVKKYSIY
;
A
#
# COMPACT_ATOMS: atom_id res chain seq x y z
N MET A 1 20.11 39.91 5.55
CA MET A 1 18.96 39.02 5.22
C MET A 1 19.30 37.87 4.26
N VAL A 2 20.32 37.98 3.41
CA VAL A 2 20.70 36.95 2.41
C VAL A 2 21.08 35.59 3.02
N ARG A 3 21.74 35.58 4.19
CA ARG A 3 22.18 34.35 4.88
C ARG A 3 21.04 33.42 5.34
N LYS A 4 19.85 33.97 5.66
CA LYS A 4 18.69 33.15 6.10
C LYS A 4 17.95 32.52 4.92
N ILE A 5 17.94 33.17 3.75
CA ILE A 5 17.31 32.67 2.52
C ILE A 5 18.09 31.48 1.96
N PHE A 6 19.42 31.53 2.00
CA PHE A 6 20.28 30.42 1.54
C PHE A 6 20.07 29.14 2.37
N LEU A 7 19.85 29.28 3.69
CA LEU A 7 19.59 28.14 4.58
C LEU A 7 18.24 27.45 4.27
N LEU A 8 17.21 28.24 3.96
CA LEU A 8 15.90 27.73 3.53
C LEU A 8 15.99 26.99 2.17
N PHE A 9 16.85 27.45 1.27
CA PHE A 9 17.04 26.83 -0.04
C PHE A 9 17.76 25.46 0.06
N VAL A 10 18.75 25.33 0.96
CA VAL A 10 19.46 24.05 1.20
C VAL A 10 18.55 22.98 1.83
N ILE A 11 17.64 23.38 2.73
CA ILE A 11 16.64 22.48 3.31
C ILE A 11 15.62 22.02 2.23
N PHE A 12 15.31 22.86 1.26
CA PHE A 12 14.40 22.50 0.16
C PHE A 12 15.03 21.53 -0.86
N ILE A 13 16.33 21.64 -1.10
CA ILE A 13 17.06 20.75 -2.02
C ILE A 13 17.28 19.35 -1.40
N THR A 14 17.48 19.27 -0.08
CA THR A 14 17.69 17.99 0.62
C THR A 14 16.41 17.18 0.84
N THR A 15 15.23 17.78 0.69
CA THR A 15 13.93 17.13 0.93
C THR A 15 13.24 16.58 -0.32
N ASN A 16 13.73 16.89 -1.52
CA ASN A 16 13.10 16.48 -2.79
C ASN A 16 13.87 15.39 -3.56
N CYS A 17 14.74 14.62 -2.90
CA CYS A 17 15.18 13.35 -3.48
C CYS A 17 14.03 12.34 -3.41
N ILE A 18 13.14 12.35 -4.40
CA ILE A 18 12.24 11.22 -4.66
C ILE A 18 13.15 10.04 -4.98
N GLY A 19 13.39 9.19 -3.97
CA GLY A 19 14.29 8.05 -4.09
C GLY A 19 13.81 7.10 -5.18
N THR A 20 14.68 6.80 -6.14
CA THR A 20 14.46 5.73 -7.11
C THR A 20 15.06 4.44 -6.60
N TYR A 21 14.30 3.35 -6.68
CA TYR A 21 14.71 2.04 -6.20
C TYR A 21 14.95 1.09 -7.36
N SER A 22 15.95 0.21 -7.21
CA SER A 22 16.25 -0.87 -8.12
C SER A 22 16.14 -2.19 -7.36
N PHE A 23 15.33 -3.10 -7.87
CA PHE A 23 15.01 -4.38 -7.24
C PHE A 23 15.44 -5.54 -8.13
N LYS A 24 15.84 -6.64 -7.50
CA LYS A 24 16.16 -7.88 -8.21
C LYS A 24 14.88 -8.63 -8.56
N THR A 25 14.97 -9.54 -9.52
CA THR A 25 13.87 -10.42 -9.92
C THR A 25 14.25 -11.86 -9.62
N ASP A 26 13.33 -12.64 -9.07
CA ASP A 26 13.52 -14.05 -8.80
C ASP A 26 13.22 -14.93 -10.02
N ARG A 27 13.29 -16.26 -9.85
CA ARG A 27 13.01 -17.23 -10.93
C ARG A 27 11.53 -17.28 -11.35
N ASN A 28 10.62 -16.75 -10.53
CA ASN A 28 9.18 -16.68 -10.80
C ASN A 28 8.77 -15.32 -11.40
N ASN A 29 9.73 -14.48 -11.78
CA ASN A 29 9.53 -13.09 -12.20
C ASN A 29 8.94 -12.18 -11.11
N GLU A 30 9.05 -12.55 -9.84
CA GLU A 30 8.69 -11.68 -8.72
C GLU A 30 9.82 -10.70 -8.46
N VAL A 31 9.45 -9.43 -8.29
CA VAL A 31 10.41 -8.36 -8.02
C VAL A 31 10.56 -8.23 -6.51
N LEU A 32 11.77 -8.43 -6.02
CA LEU A 32 12.08 -8.60 -4.60
C LEU A 32 12.51 -7.28 -3.96
N VAL A 33 11.86 -6.92 -2.84
CA VAL A 33 12.26 -5.80 -1.97
C VAL A 33 13.45 -6.25 -1.11
N ASN A 34 14.47 -5.40 -0.91
CA ASN A 34 15.73 -5.78 -0.24
C ASN A 34 15.58 -6.02 1.28
N ASP A 35 14.99 -7.15 1.66
CA ASP A 35 14.74 -7.56 3.05
C ASP A 35 13.98 -6.50 3.83
N PHE A 36 13.01 -5.85 3.18
CA PHE A 36 12.15 -4.81 3.74
C PHE A 36 12.85 -3.52 4.20
N ARG A 37 14.17 -3.41 4.03
CA ARG A 37 14.96 -2.22 4.41
C ARG A 37 14.57 -0.98 3.64
N ASP A 38 14.04 -1.17 2.43
CA ASP A 38 13.59 -0.08 1.59
C ASP A 38 12.25 0.53 2.05
N TYR A 39 11.49 -0.12 2.94
CA TYR A 39 10.30 0.50 3.53
C TYR A 39 10.68 1.58 4.55
N SER A 40 9.89 2.63 4.66
CA SER A 40 9.99 3.65 5.71
C SER A 40 9.23 3.22 6.97
N PHE A 41 8.15 2.46 6.84
CA PHE A 41 7.39 1.93 7.96
C PHE A 41 8.08 0.69 8.53
N GLN A 42 8.97 0.90 9.50
CA GLN A 42 9.73 -0.18 10.14
C GLN A 42 9.03 -0.76 11.38
N ILE A 43 8.19 0.03 12.04
CA ILE A 43 7.51 -0.34 13.29
C ILE A 43 6.18 -1.01 12.97
N ARG A 44 5.92 -2.16 13.60
CA ARG A 44 4.61 -2.84 13.54
C ARG A 44 3.53 -2.00 14.25
N PRO A 45 2.26 -2.05 13.79
CA PRO A 45 1.16 -1.40 14.51
C PRO A 45 1.08 -1.85 15.97
N SER A 46 0.71 -0.95 16.87
CA SER A 46 0.50 -1.29 18.28
C SER A 46 -0.74 -2.16 18.46
N ILE A 47 -0.91 -2.77 19.63
CA ILE A 47 -2.13 -3.54 19.95
C ILE A 47 -3.37 -2.65 19.85
N GLU A 48 -3.26 -1.38 20.25
CA GLU A 48 -4.38 -0.43 20.18
C GLU A 48 -4.71 -0.07 18.73
N ASP A 49 -3.69 0.09 17.88
CA ASP A 49 -3.88 0.30 16.45
C ASP A 49 -4.54 -0.92 15.78
N LEU A 50 -4.14 -2.13 16.17
CA LEU A 50 -4.71 -3.38 15.65
C LEU A 50 -6.17 -3.61 16.06
N LYS A 51 -6.72 -2.86 17.04
CA LYS A 51 -8.16 -2.89 17.30
C LYS A 51 -8.98 -2.17 16.23
N LYS A 52 -8.36 -1.27 15.47
CA LYS A 52 -9.02 -0.45 14.43
C LYS A 52 -9.02 -1.12 13.05
N ILE A 53 -8.18 -2.12 12.85
CA ILE A 53 -8.12 -2.90 11.60
C ILE A 53 -8.22 -4.39 11.93
N ASP A 54 -9.17 -5.06 11.31
CA ASP A 54 -9.38 -6.49 11.47
C ASP A 54 -8.40 -7.27 10.58
N THR A 55 -7.38 -7.85 11.20
CA THR A 55 -6.38 -8.69 10.50
C THR A 55 -6.86 -10.11 10.18
N THR A 56 -8.12 -10.43 10.51
CA THR A 56 -8.77 -11.71 10.20
C THR A 56 -9.79 -11.60 9.06
N ALA A 57 -10.04 -10.39 8.57
CA ALA A 57 -11.01 -10.11 7.52
C ALA A 57 -10.36 -9.70 6.19
N TYR A 58 -11.16 -9.75 5.14
CA TYR A 58 -10.90 -9.12 3.85
C TYR A 58 -11.48 -7.72 3.82
N TYR A 59 -10.82 -6.81 3.14
CA TYR A 59 -11.37 -5.50 2.80
C TYR A 59 -11.52 -5.45 1.29
N ILE A 60 -12.77 -5.46 0.81
CA ILE A 60 -13.08 -5.55 -0.62
C ILE A 60 -13.48 -4.18 -1.13
N GLN A 61 -12.91 -3.77 -2.27
CA GLN A 61 -13.24 -2.53 -2.92
C GLN A 61 -14.71 -2.53 -3.36
N ILE A 62 -15.42 -1.47 -2.98
CA ILE A 62 -16.75 -1.17 -3.48
C ILE A 62 -16.68 0.09 -4.35
N PHE A 63 -17.67 0.25 -5.23
CA PHE A 63 -17.76 1.36 -6.15
C PHE A 63 -19.10 2.07 -5.96
N PRO A 64 -19.17 3.40 -6.16
CA PRO A 64 -20.44 4.11 -6.14
C PRO A 64 -21.33 3.65 -7.31
N GLU A 65 -22.65 3.80 -7.19
CA GLU A 65 -23.62 3.31 -8.18
C GLU A 65 -23.39 3.88 -9.59
N ASN A 66 -22.85 5.09 -9.68
CA ASN A 66 -22.56 5.77 -10.94
C ASN A 66 -21.14 5.49 -11.48
N TYR A 67 -20.42 4.51 -10.94
CA TYR A 67 -19.08 4.17 -11.40
C TYR A 67 -19.15 3.43 -12.74
N ILE A 68 -18.52 3.99 -13.79
CA ILE A 68 -18.70 3.54 -15.18
C ILE A 68 -17.63 2.56 -15.69
N ASN A 69 -16.58 2.29 -14.92
CA ASN A 69 -15.51 1.39 -15.37
C ASN A 69 -15.86 -0.08 -15.08
N GLU A 70 -16.47 -0.74 -16.06
CA GLU A 70 -16.90 -2.15 -15.97
C GLU A 70 -15.78 -3.14 -15.65
N ASP A 71 -14.57 -2.92 -16.17
CA ASP A 71 -13.45 -3.83 -15.95
C ASP A 71 -13.02 -3.82 -14.48
N LEU A 72 -13.07 -2.65 -13.83
CA LEU A 72 -12.80 -2.52 -12.40
C LEU A 72 -13.97 -3.06 -11.56
N LEU A 73 -15.22 -2.83 -11.97
CA LEU A 73 -16.39 -3.39 -11.31
C LEU A 73 -16.35 -4.93 -11.23
N LYS A 74 -15.92 -5.58 -12.32
CA LYS A 74 -15.80 -7.05 -12.40
C LYS A 74 -14.57 -7.60 -11.68
N ASN A 75 -13.62 -6.75 -11.30
CA ASN A 75 -12.34 -7.16 -10.71
C ASN A 75 -11.90 -6.22 -9.57
N PRO A 76 -12.68 -6.13 -8.47
CA PRO A 76 -12.38 -5.27 -7.34
C PRO A 76 -11.03 -5.62 -6.71
N GLN A 77 -10.38 -4.63 -6.10
CA GLN A 77 -9.21 -4.87 -5.26
C GLN A 77 -9.62 -5.44 -3.90
N ILE A 78 -8.76 -6.27 -3.33
CA ILE A 78 -8.90 -6.88 -2.02
C ILE A 78 -7.65 -6.55 -1.22
N PHE A 79 -7.84 -6.02 -0.01
CA PHE A 79 -6.78 -5.90 0.99
C PHE A 79 -6.92 -6.96 2.07
N ILE A 80 -5.78 -7.46 2.55
CA ILE A 80 -5.66 -8.26 3.76
C ILE A 80 -4.59 -7.61 4.63
N PHE A 81 -4.92 -7.29 5.88
CA PHE A 81 -3.96 -6.74 6.82
C PHE A 81 -3.36 -7.84 7.69
N HIS A 82 -2.09 -7.71 8.03
CA HIS A 82 -1.37 -8.64 8.89
C HIS A 82 -0.88 -7.94 10.14
N ASN A 83 -0.92 -8.63 11.27
CA ASN A 83 -0.48 -8.13 12.58
C ASN A 83 1.00 -7.67 12.63
N ASP A 84 1.83 -8.09 11.67
CA ASP A 84 3.24 -7.69 11.55
C ASP A 84 3.44 -6.38 10.77
N GLY A 85 2.36 -5.67 10.43
CA GLY A 85 2.43 -4.38 9.74
C GLY A 85 2.57 -4.50 8.23
N PHE A 86 2.34 -5.67 7.65
CA PHE A 86 2.19 -5.84 6.21
C PHE A 86 0.72 -5.84 5.80
N TYR A 87 0.44 -5.41 4.57
CA TYR A 87 -0.83 -5.65 3.92
C TYR A 87 -0.60 -6.31 2.56
N LYS A 88 -1.46 -7.28 2.23
CA LYS A 88 -1.58 -7.82 0.89
C LYS A 88 -2.57 -6.96 0.10
N ARG A 89 -2.30 -6.73 -1.18
CA ARG A 89 -3.24 -6.14 -2.13
C ARG A 89 -3.28 -6.98 -3.40
N GLU A 90 -4.47 -7.45 -3.76
CA GLU A 90 -4.65 -8.24 -4.97
C GLU A 90 -6.04 -8.00 -5.57
N SER A 91 -6.18 -8.10 -6.89
CA SER A 91 -7.50 -8.05 -7.51
C SER A 91 -8.21 -9.39 -7.38
N LEU A 92 -9.55 -9.38 -7.32
CA LEU A 92 -10.38 -10.58 -7.21
C LEU A 92 -9.97 -11.69 -8.19
N LYS A 93 -9.73 -11.35 -9.47
CA LYS A 93 -9.29 -12.29 -10.53
C LYS A 93 -8.01 -13.07 -10.20
N TYR A 94 -7.08 -12.49 -9.44
CA TYR A 94 -5.80 -13.11 -9.13
C TYR A 94 -5.73 -13.64 -7.70
N PHE A 95 -6.78 -13.41 -6.90
CA PHE A 95 -6.80 -13.72 -5.49
C PHE A 95 -6.52 -15.21 -5.23
N GLY A 96 -5.47 -15.50 -4.46
CA GLY A 96 -5.06 -16.86 -4.10
C GLY A 96 -4.24 -17.60 -5.17
N ASN A 97 -4.32 -17.18 -6.43
CA ASN A 97 -3.67 -17.88 -7.55
C ASN A 97 -2.13 -17.79 -7.52
N ARG A 98 -1.59 -16.78 -6.85
CA ARG A 98 -0.15 -16.47 -6.82
C ARG A 98 0.51 -16.77 -5.49
N ASP A 99 -0.25 -17.22 -4.50
CA ASP A 99 0.18 -17.35 -3.10
C ASP A 99 1.28 -18.41 -2.91
N LYS A 100 1.37 -19.37 -3.84
CA LYS A 100 2.44 -20.38 -3.85
C LYS A 100 3.86 -19.81 -4.02
N TYR A 101 4.00 -18.63 -4.63
CA TYR A 101 5.31 -18.02 -4.88
C TYR A 101 5.39 -16.55 -4.43
N ARG A 102 4.26 -15.84 -4.37
CA ARG A 102 4.20 -14.45 -3.93
C ARG A 102 4.07 -14.37 -2.43
N ASN A 103 5.07 -13.78 -1.80
CA ASN A 103 5.12 -13.53 -0.36
C ASN A 103 5.50 -12.07 -0.08
N LYS A 104 5.61 -11.69 1.19
CA LYS A 104 5.90 -10.32 1.65
C LYS A 104 7.17 -9.71 1.04
N ASN A 105 8.13 -10.52 0.59
CA ASN A 105 9.34 -10.04 -0.09
C ASN A 105 9.08 -9.53 -1.51
N SER A 106 7.92 -9.83 -2.09
CA SER A 106 7.55 -9.37 -3.42
C SER A 106 6.92 -7.98 -3.38
N ILE A 107 7.35 -7.11 -4.28
CA ILE A 107 6.75 -5.80 -4.53
C ILE A 107 5.28 -5.89 -4.93
N TYR A 108 4.88 -7.04 -5.50
CA TYR A 108 3.53 -7.29 -5.97
C TYR A 108 2.62 -7.85 -4.88
N TYR A 109 3.15 -8.16 -3.70
CA TYR A 109 2.35 -8.61 -2.56
C TYR A 109 1.42 -7.51 -2.05
N GLY A 110 1.92 -6.28 -2.01
CA GLY A 110 1.29 -5.14 -1.36
C GLY A 110 2.37 -4.27 -0.74
N GLY A 111 2.37 -4.12 0.58
CA GLY A 111 3.45 -3.42 1.26
C GLY A 111 3.28 -3.35 2.77
N LYS A 112 3.73 -2.25 3.37
CA LYS A 112 3.66 -2.04 4.82
C LYS A 112 2.63 -0.98 5.16
N TYR A 113 2.04 -1.09 6.35
CA TYR A 113 1.08 -0.10 6.82
C TYR A 113 1.38 0.35 8.25
N LYS A 114 0.85 1.51 8.59
CA LYS A 114 0.74 2.00 9.96
C LYS A 114 -0.61 2.68 10.15
N ILE A 115 -1.01 2.82 11.41
CA ILE A 115 -2.23 3.51 11.81
C ILE A 115 -1.83 4.67 12.71
N ILE A 116 -2.45 5.83 12.51
CA ILE A 116 -2.28 7.00 13.37
C ILE A 116 -3.67 7.63 13.56
N GLY A 117 -4.17 7.61 14.79
CA GLY A 117 -5.56 8.04 15.05
C GLY A 117 -6.54 7.17 14.26
N ASP A 118 -7.39 7.80 13.45
CA ASP A 118 -8.37 7.13 12.58
C ASP A 118 -7.89 7.05 11.12
N GLU A 119 -6.57 7.13 10.90
CA GLU A 119 -5.97 7.12 9.57
C GLU A 119 -5.11 5.88 9.38
N VAL A 120 -5.21 5.27 8.20
CA VAL A 120 -4.34 4.20 7.73
C VAL A 120 -3.40 4.74 6.67
N PHE A 121 -2.11 4.43 6.79
CA PHE A 121 -1.10 4.78 5.79
C PHE A 121 -0.57 3.50 5.18
N LEU A 122 -0.62 3.41 3.86
CA LEU A 122 -0.13 2.28 3.08
C LEU A 122 1.13 2.70 2.32
N GLU A 123 2.24 2.05 2.61
CA GLU A 123 3.48 2.19 1.86
C GLU A 123 3.61 1.05 0.86
N SER A 124 3.86 1.38 -0.40
CA SER A 124 4.12 0.41 -1.48
C SER A 124 5.13 0.98 -2.47
N PHE A 125 5.47 0.21 -3.48
CA PHE A 125 6.30 0.68 -4.58
C PHE A 125 5.55 0.60 -5.90
N GLY A 126 5.56 1.71 -6.64
CA GLY A 126 5.06 1.80 -8.00
C GLY A 126 6.19 1.72 -9.02
N LYS A 127 5.86 1.32 -10.25
CA LYS A 127 6.82 1.25 -11.35
C LYS A 127 6.69 2.49 -12.23
N TYR A 128 7.80 3.13 -12.56
CA TYR A 128 7.78 4.20 -13.57
C TYR A 128 7.48 3.60 -14.96
N PRO A 129 6.53 4.18 -15.73
CA PRO A 129 6.28 3.75 -17.10
C PRO A 129 7.56 3.77 -17.93
N GLY A 130 7.84 2.68 -18.66
CA GLY A 130 9.02 2.57 -19.53
C GLY A 130 10.38 2.44 -18.83
N ALA A 131 10.45 2.47 -17.49
CA ALA A 131 11.71 2.36 -16.76
C ALA A 131 11.82 1.05 -15.95
N LYS A 132 13.05 0.59 -15.75
CA LYS A 132 13.39 -0.49 -14.80
C LYS A 132 13.53 0.02 -13.35
N LYS A 133 12.96 1.19 -13.05
CA LYS A 133 13.06 1.87 -11.75
C LYS A 133 11.70 1.89 -11.06
N TRP A 134 11.75 1.88 -9.73
CA TRP A 134 10.60 1.93 -8.86
C TRP A 134 10.61 3.19 -8.02
N TYR A 135 9.43 3.66 -7.63
CA TYR A 135 9.26 4.74 -6.67
C TYR A 135 8.48 4.22 -5.48
N LYS A 136 8.75 4.80 -4.32
CA LYS A 136 7.97 4.58 -3.11
C LYS A 136 6.72 5.45 -3.15
N ASN A 137 5.59 4.88 -2.78
CA ASN A 137 4.31 5.57 -2.69
C ASN A 137 3.73 5.37 -1.28
N ILE A 138 3.28 6.45 -0.66
CA ILE A 138 2.52 6.42 0.59
C ILE A 138 1.12 6.92 0.29
N THR A 139 0.13 6.04 0.46
CA THR A 139 -1.29 6.37 0.32
C THR A 139 -1.92 6.49 1.70
N LYS A 140 -2.65 7.57 1.92
CA LYS A 140 -3.38 7.83 3.16
C LYS A 140 -4.85 7.48 2.96
N GLY A 141 -5.45 6.81 3.94
CA GLY A 141 -6.88 6.57 4.00
C GLY A 141 -7.43 6.79 5.41
N LYS A 142 -8.75 6.91 5.52
CA LYS A 142 -9.49 7.06 6.78
C LYS A 142 -10.20 5.74 7.12
N ILE A 143 -10.13 5.36 8.39
CA ILE A 143 -10.87 4.23 8.95
C ILE A 143 -12.19 4.77 9.50
N LEU A 144 -13.31 4.19 9.09
CA LEU A 144 -14.63 4.53 9.60
C LEU A 144 -15.45 3.26 9.80
N GLY A 145 -15.47 2.77 11.03
CA GLY A 145 -16.07 1.48 11.37
C GLY A 145 -15.45 0.35 10.55
N ASP A 146 -16.28 -0.31 9.74
CA ASP A 146 -15.89 -1.45 8.91
C ASP A 146 -15.39 -1.06 7.51
N SER A 147 -15.14 0.23 7.28
CA SER A 147 -14.78 0.76 5.96
C SER A 147 -13.47 1.55 5.98
N LEU A 148 -12.76 1.50 4.86
CA LEU A 148 -11.56 2.28 4.58
C LEU A 148 -11.81 3.22 3.39
N TYR A 149 -11.56 4.51 3.56
CA TYR A 149 -11.77 5.54 2.54
C TYR A 149 -10.43 6.16 2.15
N PHE A 150 -10.00 5.97 0.90
CA PHE A 150 -8.75 6.57 0.38
C PHE A 150 -9.02 7.82 -0.45
N ASP A 151 -10.11 7.80 -1.23
CA ASP A 151 -10.66 8.93 -1.96
C ASP A 151 -12.16 8.69 -2.22
N GLU A 152 -12.82 9.59 -2.97
CA GLU A 152 -14.26 9.52 -3.27
C GLU A 152 -14.68 8.26 -4.05
N TYR A 153 -13.74 7.61 -4.74
CA TYR A 153 -13.99 6.44 -5.60
C TYR A 153 -13.29 5.17 -5.11
N THR A 154 -12.50 5.27 -4.04
CA THR A 154 -11.67 4.19 -3.52
C THR A 154 -12.07 3.90 -2.08
N ILE A 155 -13.11 3.08 -1.95
CA ILE A 155 -13.70 2.66 -0.67
C ILE A 155 -13.56 1.15 -0.56
N PHE A 156 -13.13 0.65 0.60
CA PHE A 156 -13.08 -0.77 0.91
C PHE A 156 -13.96 -1.09 2.11
N VAL A 157 -14.72 -2.19 2.03
CA VAL A 157 -15.59 -2.65 3.11
C VAL A 157 -15.11 -4.00 3.63
N LYS A 158 -15.11 -4.15 4.96
CA LYS A 158 -14.75 -5.38 5.67
C LYS A 158 -15.73 -6.51 5.34
N LYS A 159 -15.19 -7.69 5.06
CA LYS A 159 -15.91 -8.94 4.75
C LYS A 159 -15.16 -10.13 5.36
N TYR A 160 -15.89 -11.09 5.91
CA TYR A 160 -15.32 -12.34 6.43
C TYR A 160 -15.27 -13.47 5.40
N SER A 161 -15.94 -13.27 4.26
CA SER A 161 -15.98 -14.19 3.12
C SER A 161 -15.94 -13.37 1.83
N ILE A 162 -15.35 -13.96 0.78
CA ILE A 162 -15.34 -13.40 -0.58
C ILE A 162 -16.57 -13.88 -1.38
N TYR A 163 -17.34 -14.82 -0.81
CA TYR A 163 -18.62 -15.35 -1.29
C TYR A 163 -19.78 -14.85 -0.43
#